data_AF-A0A399PGW1-F1
#
_entry.id   AF-A0A399PGW1-F1
#
_cell.length_a   1.000
_cell.length_b   1.000
_cell.length_c   1.000
_cell.angle_alpha   90.00
_cell.angle_beta   90.00
_cell.angle_gamma   90.00
#
_symmetry.space_group_name_H-M   'P 1'
#
loop_
_entity.id
_entity.type
_entity.pdbx_description
1 polymer ?
#
loop_
_entity_poly.entity_id
_entity_poly.type
_entity_poly.pdbx_seq_one_letter_code
_entity_poly.pdbx_strand_id
1 'polypeptide(L)'
;NDAHKGLRPTIDNLGEIDAKEINSLRIADDITLRIGKYGPYLEVHEAGAAADATPRRVNLPEDLAPDELTAAKARELIDAPVVTDRVIGINPANGKQVVAKDGRYGPYVTELDPEPEAAPAAPAGGVDPATGEVLESATTATTAATAKKAPAKKPAAKKAAAVKPRTASIFKSMDLATVDLETALRLLDLPRVVGEDPETATPITAQNGKYGPYLKKGTDSRSLTSEEQIFEIDLPGALEVFAQPKYGARRPSSALKEFDADPVSGKGIKVKDGRFGPYVTDGETNATIPKSESVEDIDFDRAVELLADKRAKGPAKPKAKAKAPAKAKTTTAKTTAAKTTTARTTATKATTAKATTARSAAATKAAATRAANKAAAAAATAADAT
;
A
#
# COMPACT_ATOMS: atom_id res chain seq x y z
N ASN A 1 3.99 52.96 -4.08
CA ASN A 1 3.75 51.64 -3.44
C ASN A 1 4.45 50.56 -4.26
N ASP A 2 5.78 50.54 -4.22
CA ASP A 2 6.64 49.56 -4.93
C ASP A 2 7.02 48.36 -4.04
N ALA A 3 6.56 48.36 -2.79
CA ALA A 3 6.96 47.37 -1.78
C ALA A 3 6.22 46.02 -1.89
N HIS A 4 5.29 45.86 -2.84
CA HIS A 4 4.51 44.63 -2.99
C HIS A 4 4.66 44.08 -4.41
N LYS A 5 5.68 43.23 -4.61
CA LYS A 5 5.82 42.39 -5.80
C LYS A 5 4.54 41.57 -5.97
N GLY A 6 3.75 41.86 -7.01
CA GLY A 6 2.46 41.20 -7.27
C GLY A 6 2.59 39.72 -7.65
N LEU A 7 1.48 38.99 -7.67
CA LEU A 7 1.43 37.55 -8.01
C LEU A 7 1.64 37.24 -9.51
N ARG A 8 1.56 38.24 -10.39
CA ARG A 8 1.75 38.08 -11.85
C ARG A 8 3.12 37.48 -12.24
N PRO A 9 4.28 38.04 -11.81
CA PRO A 9 5.58 37.44 -12.12
C PRO A 9 5.75 36.01 -11.57
N THR A 10 5.00 35.62 -10.53
CA THR A 10 5.03 34.24 -10.02
C THR A 10 4.19 33.28 -10.87
N ILE A 11 3.13 33.76 -11.52
CA ILE A 11 2.28 32.97 -12.43
C ILE A 11 2.94 32.85 -13.81
N ASP A 12 3.63 33.90 -14.26
CA ASP A 12 4.33 33.90 -15.55
C ASP A 12 5.52 32.90 -15.55
N ASN A 13 6.16 32.68 -14.40
CA ASN A 13 7.21 31.66 -14.22
C ASN A 13 6.69 30.21 -14.16
N LEU A 14 5.38 29.97 -14.19
CA LEU A 14 4.82 28.61 -14.06
C LEU A 14 5.00 27.77 -15.33
N GLY A 15 5.22 28.39 -16.49
CA GLY A 15 5.43 27.73 -17.78
C GLY A 15 6.84 27.16 -17.99
N GLU A 16 7.82 27.61 -17.21
CA GLU A 16 9.23 27.20 -17.29
C GLU A 16 9.59 26.12 -16.24
N ILE A 17 8.61 25.65 -15.47
CA ILE A 17 8.84 24.69 -14.39
C ILE A 17 8.94 23.27 -14.96
N ASP A 18 10.17 22.74 -15.03
CA ASP A 18 10.38 21.32 -15.29
C ASP A 18 10.01 20.49 -14.04
N ALA A 19 8.85 19.83 -14.10
CA ALA A 19 8.38 18.94 -13.05
C ALA A 19 9.33 17.76 -12.80
N LYS A 20 10.11 17.33 -13.79
CA LYS A 20 11.09 16.25 -13.64
C LYS A 20 12.28 16.71 -12.82
N GLU A 21 12.78 17.92 -13.09
CA GLU A 21 13.88 18.52 -12.36
C GLU A 21 13.50 18.83 -10.91
N ILE A 22 12.30 19.39 -10.67
CA ILE A 22 11.84 19.70 -9.30
C ILE A 22 11.71 18.46 -8.42
N ASN A 23 11.29 17.32 -9.00
CA ASN A 23 11.15 16.05 -8.27
C ASN A 23 12.43 15.21 -8.25
N SER A 24 13.55 15.77 -8.72
CA SER A 24 14.87 15.14 -8.74
C SER A 24 15.79 15.83 -7.73
N LEU A 25 16.38 15.07 -6.82
CA LEU A 25 17.36 15.58 -5.87
C LEU A 25 18.73 15.00 -6.22
N ARG A 26 19.68 15.87 -6.59
CA ARG A 26 21.05 15.45 -6.94
C ARG A 26 21.82 15.09 -5.68
N ILE A 27 22.28 13.84 -5.60
CA ILE A 27 23.10 13.32 -4.49
C ILE A 27 24.59 13.39 -4.86
N ALA A 28 24.91 13.05 -6.11
CA ALA A 28 26.22 13.19 -6.72
C ALA A 28 26.06 13.57 -8.21
N ASP A 29 27.17 13.83 -8.91
CA ASP A 29 27.15 14.23 -10.32
C ASP A 29 26.51 13.17 -11.23
N ASP A 30 26.68 11.90 -10.86
CA ASP A 30 26.17 10.72 -11.54
C ASP A 30 24.90 10.12 -10.88
N ILE A 31 24.50 10.60 -9.69
CA ILE A 31 23.45 9.98 -8.87
C ILE A 31 22.33 10.98 -8.57
N THR A 32 21.12 10.67 -9.06
CA THR A 32 19.91 11.46 -8.81
C THR A 32 18.88 10.65 -8.03
N LEU A 33 18.46 11.14 -6.87
CA LEU A 33 17.31 10.60 -6.15
C LEU A 33 16.01 11.07 -6.80
N ARG A 34 15.10 10.13 -7.07
CA ARG A 34 13.76 10.40 -7.59
C ARG A 34 12.69 9.71 -6.78
N ILE A 35 11.50 10.30 -6.80
CA ILE A 35 10.31 9.72 -6.16
C ILE A 35 9.40 9.18 -7.25
N GLY A 36 9.23 7.86 -7.27
CA GLY A 36 8.41 7.15 -8.26
C GLY A 36 7.09 6.63 -7.71
N LYS A 37 6.33 5.95 -8.56
CA LYS A 37 5.09 5.25 -8.18
C LYS A 37 5.31 4.20 -7.07
N TYR A 38 6.52 3.68 -6.96
CA TYR A 38 6.89 2.57 -6.07
C TYR A 38 7.75 2.99 -4.88
N GLY A 39 8.00 4.29 -4.69
CA GLY A 39 8.85 4.82 -3.61
C GLY A 39 10.06 5.60 -4.13
N PRO A 40 10.96 6.05 -3.23
CA PRO A 40 12.21 6.69 -3.57
C PRO A 40 13.20 5.70 -4.21
N TYR A 41 13.89 6.12 -5.27
CA TYR A 41 14.90 5.33 -5.97
C TYR A 41 16.03 6.23 -6.50
N LEU A 42 17.22 5.66 -6.65
CA LEU A 42 18.39 6.31 -7.23
C LEU A 42 18.46 6.01 -8.73
N GLU A 43 18.63 7.04 -9.55
CA GLU A 43 19.03 6.94 -10.95
C GLU A 43 20.52 7.22 -11.07
N VAL A 44 21.26 6.26 -11.63
CA VAL A 44 22.70 6.35 -11.87
C VAL A 44 22.95 6.52 -13.36
N HIS A 45 23.67 7.58 -13.72
CA HIS A 45 24.16 7.82 -15.06
C HIS A 45 25.62 7.34 -15.15
N GLU A 46 25.88 6.27 -15.90
CA GLU A 46 27.24 5.76 -16.07
C GLU A 46 28.11 6.77 -16.83
N ALA A 47 29.32 7.01 -16.32
CA ALA A 47 30.29 7.90 -16.94
C ALA A 47 30.74 7.33 -18.30
N GLY A 48 30.29 7.95 -19.40
CA GLY A 48 30.56 7.51 -20.77
C GLY A 48 29.34 6.93 -21.50
N ALA A 49 28.19 6.80 -20.83
CA ALA A 49 26.95 6.45 -21.50
C ALA A 49 26.48 7.60 -22.40
N ALA A 50 25.90 7.27 -23.56
CA ALA A 50 25.30 8.26 -24.46
C ALA A 50 24.25 9.12 -23.70
N ALA A 51 24.08 10.38 -24.09
CA ALA A 51 23.16 11.31 -23.42
C ALA A 51 21.69 10.82 -23.35
N ASP A 52 21.33 9.80 -24.15
CA ASP A 52 20.01 9.19 -24.23
C ASP A 52 19.96 7.75 -23.66
N ALA A 53 21.02 7.31 -22.97
CA ALA A 53 21.07 5.98 -22.36
C ALA A 53 20.11 5.88 -21.16
N THR A 54 19.49 4.71 -20.99
CA THR A 54 18.56 4.48 -19.89
C THR A 54 19.34 4.38 -18.57
N PRO A 55 19.14 5.29 -17.59
CA PRO A 55 19.92 5.28 -16.35
C PRO A 55 19.61 4.02 -15.53
N ARG A 56 20.63 3.47 -14.86
CA ARG A 56 20.44 2.34 -13.95
C ARG A 56 19.64 2.80 -12.74
N ARG A 57 18.60 2.04 -12.39
CA ARG A 57 17.71 2.37 -11.26
C ARG A 57 17.97 1.43 -10.09
N VAL A 58 18.12 2.01 -8.90
CA VAL A 58 18.34 1.28 -7.64
C VAL A 58 17.28 1.73 -6.63
N ASN A 59 16.51 0.80 -6.09
CA ASN A 59 15.47 1.12 -5.11
C ASN A 59 16.10 1.47 -3.75
N LEU A 60 15.52 2.46 -3.06
CA LEU A 60 15.95 2.81 -1.72
C LEU A 60 15.15 2.01 -0.67
N PRO A 61 15.79 1.43 0.35
CA PRO A 61 15.08 0.76 1.44
C PRO A 61 14.09 1.70 2.15
N GLU A 62 12.92 1.20 2.56
CA GLU A 62 11.87 2.02 3.22
C GLU A 62 12.27 2.47 4.64
N ASP A 63 13.22 1.77 5.25
CA ASP A 63 13.78 2.04 6.57
C ASP A 63 14.96 3.03 6.57
N LEU A 64 15.54 3.32 5.40
CA LEU A 64 16.65 4.27 5.28
C LEU A 64 16.15 5.70 5.51
N ALA A 65 16.72 6.37 6.50
CA ALA A 65 16.37 7.75 6.80
C ALA A 65 16.94 8.73 5.76
N PRO A 66 16.25 9.86 5.46
CA PRO A 66 16.71 10.79 4.43
C PRO A 66 18.06 11.46 4.72
N ASP A 67 18.45 11.58 5.99
CA ASP A 67 19.73 12.13 6.43
C ASP A 67 20.89 11.15 6.28
N GLU A 68 20.61 9.84 6.27
CA GLU A 68 21.59 8.79 6.03
C GLU A 68 21.93 8.61 4.54
N LEU A 69 21.11 9.18 3.63
CA LEU A 69 21.33 9.14 2.19
C LEU A 69 22.44 10.11 1.75
N THR A 70 23.67 9.74 2.06
CA THR A 70 24.88 10.43 1.60
C THR A 70 25.37 9.86 0.27
N ALA A 71 26.26 10.58 -0.43
CA ALA A 71 26.87 10.07 -1.66
C ALA A 71 27.63 8.74 -1.44
N ALA A 72 28.24 8.54 -0.27
CA ALA A 72 28.87 7.28 0.10
C ALA A 72 27.85 6.14 0.24
N LYS A 73 26.75 6.38 0.97
CA LYS A 73 25.68 5.40 1.12
C LYS A 73 24.97 5.09 -0.20
N ALA A 74 24.78 6.09 -1.05
CA ALA A 74 24.21 5.92 -2.38
C ALA A 74 25.09 5.00 -3.25
N ARG A 75 26.42 5.20 -3.24
CA ARG A 75 27.36 4.30 -3.93
C ARG A 75 27.35 2.88 -3.34
N GLU A 76 27.31 2.76 -2.02
CA GLU A 76 27.17 1.46 -1.36
C GLU A 76 25.91 0.72 -1.83
N LEU A 77 24.78 1.40 -2.00
CA LEU A 77 23.55 0.79 -2.51
C LEU A 77 23.61 0.45 -4.01
N ILE A 78 24.42 1.17 -4.78
CA ILE A 78 24.63 0.92 -6.23
C ILE A 78 25.57 -0.27 -6.44
N ASP A 79 26.62 -0.36 -5.62
CA ASP A 79 27.62 -1.41 -5.62
C ASP A 79 27.14 -2.67 -4.89
N ALA A 80 26.18 -2.51 -3.97
CA ALA A 80 25.50 -3.64 -3.36
C ALA A 80 24.98 -4.56 -4.48
N PRO A 81 25.23 -5.87 -4.37
CA PRO A 81 24.73 -6.80 -5.37
C PRO A 81 23.22 -6.59 -5.44
N VAL A 82 22.72 -6.36 -6.66
CA VAL A 82 21.27 -6.41 -6.92
C VAL A 82 20.79 -7.68 -6.25
N VAL A 83 19.75 -7.60 -5.40
CA VAL A 83 19.16 -8.79 -4.76
C VAL A 83 18.87 -9.77 -5.88
N THR A 84 19.78 -10.71 -6.04
CA THR A 84 19.89 -11.52 -7.24
C THR A 84 19.08 -12.73 -6.93
N ASP A 85 17.95 -12.83 -7.62
CA ASP A 85 17.32 -14.06 -8.08
C ASP A 85 18.12 -15.33 -7.71
N ARG A 86 17.82 -15.93 -6.55
CA ARG A 86 18.44 -17.19 -6.13
C ARG A 86 17.85 -18.30 -6.98
N VAL A 87 18.65 -18.85 -7.89
CA VAL A 87 18.27 -20.03 -8.66
C VAL A 87 18.23 -21.23 -7.71
N ILE A 88 17.03 -21.78 -7.49
CA ILE A 88 16.84 -22.97 -6.64
C ILE A 88 17.15 -24.23 -7.44
N GLY A 89 16.75 -24.27 -8.72
CA GLY A 89 16.98 -25.42 -9.59
C GLY A 89 16.11 -25.40 -10.84
N ILE A 90 16.00 -26.56 -11.50
CA ILE A 90 15.17 -26.76 -12.69
C ILE A 90 14.01 -27.66 -12.30
N ASN A 91 12.79 -27.26 -12.63
CA ASN A 91 11.61 -28.09 -12.43
C ASN A 91 11.65 -29.28 -13.41
N PRO A 92 11.65 -30.54 -12.93
CA PRO A 92 11.76 -31.73 -13.79
C PRO A 92 10.54 -31.95 -14.69
N ALA A 93 9.36 -31.43 -14.34
CA ALA A 93 8.13 -31.66 -15.09
C ALA A 93 8.01 -30.78 -16.34
N ASN A 94 8.54 -29.55 -16.30
CA ASN A 94 8.41 -28.56 -17.37
C ASN A 94 9.75 -28.00 -17.88
N GLY A 95 10.88 -28.40 -17.28
CA GLY A 95 12.21 -27.93 -17.66
C GLY A 95 12.48 -26.45 -17.36
N LYS A 96 11.61 -25.78 -16.59
CA LYS A 96 11.71 -24.35 -16.30
C LYS A 96 12.63 -24.09 -15.11
N GLN A 97 13.34 -22.97 -15.14
CA GLN A 97 14.21 -22.57 -14.04
C GLN A 97 13.36 -21.97 -12.92
N VAL A 98 13.52 -22.50 -11.71
CA VAL A 98 12.83 -22.06 -10.50
C VAL A 98 13.73 -21.09 -9.76
N VAL A 99 13.26 -19.85 -9.58
CA VAL A 99 14.02 -18.76 -8.98
C VAL A 99 13.25 -18.18 -7.80
N ALA A 100 13.92 -18.00 -6.66
CA ALA A 100 13.41 -17.23 -5.54
C ALA A 100 13.88 -15.77 -5.63
N LYS A 101 12.91 -14.86 -5.52
CA LYS A 101 13.11 -13.42 -5.62
C LYS A 101 12.51 -12.74 -4.41
N ASP A 102 13.09 -11.62 -4.01
CA ASP A 102 12.45 -10.72 -3.06
C ASP A 102 11.67 -9.64 -3.82
N GLY A 103 10.42 -9.41 -3.41
CA GLY A 103 9.50 -8.54 -4.12
C GLY A 103 8.76 -7.58 -3.20
N ARG A 104 8.06 -6.61 -3.80
CA ARG A 104 7.23 -5.65 -3.05
C ARG A 104 6.21 -6.30 -2.11
N TYR A 105 5.76 -7.50 -2.44
CA TYR A 105 4.74 -8.23 -1.68
C TYR A 105 5.34 -9.28 -0.73
N GLY A 106 6.66 -9.28 -0.57
CA GLY A 106 7.43 -10.29 0.16
C GLY A 106 8.15 -11.28 -0.77
N PRO A 107 8.87 -12.24 -0.19
CA PRO A 107 9.64 -13.24 -0.92
C PRO A 107 8.72 -14.19 -1.70
N TYR A 108 9.10 -14.51 -2.93
CA TYR A 108 8.31 -15.34 -3.84
C TYR A 108 9.19 -16.20 -4.73
N VAL A 109 8.63 -17.32 -5.20
CA VAL A 109 9.22 -18.19 -6.21
C VAL A 109 8.54 -17.94 -7.55
N THR A 110 9.32 -17.96 -8.63
CA THR A 110 8.78 -17.86 -9.99
C THR A 110 9.48 -18.83 -10.94
N GLU A 111 8.72 -19.38 -11.89
CA GLU A 111 9.27 -20.15 -13.00
C GLU A 111 9.66 -19.21 -14.14
N LEU A 112 10.91 -19.26 -14.57
CA LEU A 112 11.36 -18.62 -15.81
C LEU A 112 11.56 -19.71 -16.86
N ASP A 113 11.15 -19.42 -18.10
CA ASP A 113 11.66 -20.20 -19.22
C ASP A 113 13.19 -20.04 -19.21
N PRO A 114 13.97 -21.13 -19.32
CA PRO A 114 15.41 -21.02 -19.38
C PRO A 114 15.71 -20.09 -20.56
N GLU A 115 16.30 -18.92 -20.27
CA GLU A 115 16.88 -18.11 -21.32
C GLU A 115 17.85 -19.06 -22.02
N PRO A 116 17.70 -19.32 -23.33
CA PRO A 116 18.67 -20.15 -24.01
C PRO A 116 19.98 -19.43 -23.75
N GLU A 117 20.88 -20.07 -23.00
CA GLU A 117 22.28 -19.70 -22.96
C GLU A 117 22.61 -19.43 -24.40
N ALA A 118 22.84 -18.16 -24.72
CA ALA A 118 23.05 -17.72 -26.09
C ALA A 118 24.09 -18.68 -26.61
N ALA A 119 23.67 -19.56 -27.54
CA ALA A 119 24.53 -20.56 -28.12
C ALA A 119 25.84 -19.84 -28.39
N PRO A 120 26.97 -20.28 -27.80
CA PRO A 120 28.23 -19.54 -27.87
C PRO A 120 28.36 -19.13 -29.31
N ALA A 121 28.39 -17.81 -29.54
CA ALA A 121 28.29 -17.20 -30.86
C ALA A 121 29.03 -18.12 -31.82
N ALA A 122 28.27 -18.80 -32.69
CA ALA A 122 28.84 -19.72 -33.64
C ALA A 122 30.03 -18.99 -34.24
N PRO A 123 31.26 -19.54 -34.19
CA PRO A 123 32.39 -18.84 -34.74
C PRO A 123 32.03 -18.51 -36.18
N ALA A 124 31.95 -17.21 -36.46
CA ALA A 124 31.88 -16.71 -37.80
C ALA A 124 33.04 -17.35 -38.56
N GLY A 125 32.71 -18.06 -39.65
CA GLY A 125 33.70 -18.73 -40.48
C GLY A 125 33.51 -20.24 -40.58
N GLY A 126 32.32 -20.68 -41.01
CA GLY A 126 32.22 -21.94 -41.74
C GLY A 126 32.92 -21.76 -43.09
N VAL A 127 34.21 -22.07 -43.15
CA VAL A 127 34.92 -22.33 -44.42
C VAL A 127 34.44 -23.68 -44.92
N ASP A 128 33.77 -23.69 -46.08
CA ASP A 128 33.41 -24.89 -46.81
C ASP A 128 34.72 -25.50 -47.40
N PRO A 129 35.13 -26.72 -47.01
CA PRO A 129 36.47 -27.25 -47.33
C PRO A 129 36.69 -27.66 -48.80
N ALA A 130 35.81 -27.24 -49.73
CA ALA A 130 35.90 -27.63 -51.14
C ALA A 130 36.25 -26.48 -52.12
N THR A 131 35.99 -25.20 -51.80
CA THR A 131 36.03 -24.17 -52.87
C THR A 131 36.36 -22.77 -52.35
N GLY A 132 37.51 -22.59 -51.69
CA GLY A 132 37.92 -21.33 -51.04
C GLY A 132 37.85 -20.07 -51.92
N GLU A 133 36.70 -19.39 -51.92
CA GLU A 133 36.52 -18.03 -52.40
C GLU A 133 35.69 -17.20 -51.42
N VAL A 134 36.27 -16.07 -51.05
CA VAL A 134 35.65 -14.93 -50.37
C VAL A 134 35.02 -14.03 -51.43
N LEU A 135 33.73 -13.72 -51.30
CA LEU A 135 33.09 -12.69 -52.12
C LEU A 135 32.66 -11.52 -51.23
N GLU A 136 33.51 -10.50 -51.22
CA GLU A 136 33.16 -9.13 -50.89
C GLU A 136 32.54 -8.42 -52.10
N SER A 137 31.72 -7.40 -51.78
CA SER A 137 31.43 -6.20 -52.58
C SER A 137 30.34 -6.22 -53.67
N ALA A 138 29.20 -5.64 -53.26
CA ALA A 138 28.62 -4.40 -53.79
C ALA A 138 27.96 -4.33 -55.19
N THR A 139 26.98 -3.40 -55.24
CA THR A 139 26.37 -2.72 -56.39
C THR A 139 25.43 -3.55 -57.27
N THR A 140 24.15 -3.19 -57.43
CA THR A 140 23.73 -2.05 -58.28
C THR A 140 22.26 -1.69 -58.03
N ALA A 141 21.97 -0.39 -58.04
CA ALA A 141 20.64 0.24 -57.93
C ALA A 141 19.97 0.43 -59.31
N THR A 142 18.79 1.07 -59.30
CA THR A 142 17.89 1.49 -60.42
C THR A 142 16.86 0.39 -60.79
N THR A 143 15.52 0.59 -60.79
CA THR A 143 14.70 1.71 -61.30
C THR A 143 13.28 1.79 -60.67
N ALA A 144 12.89 3.02 -60.34
CA ALA A 144 11.60 3.72 -60.55
C ALA A 144 10.20 3.05 -60.43
N ALA A 145 9.46 3.52 -59.42
CA ALA A 145 8.05 3.94 -59.33
C ALA A 145 6.98 3.53 -60.37
N THR A 146 5.85 2.98 -59.90
CA THR A 146 4.49 3.38 -60.32
C THR A 146 3.43 3.07 -59.26
N ALA A 147 2.45 3.97 -59.11
CA ALA A 147 1.38 3.96 -58.11
C ALA A 147 0.22 2.98 -58.43
N LYS A 148 -0.35 2.32 -57.41
CA LYS A 148 -1.80 2.00 -57.34
C LYS A 148 -2.27 1.47 -55.96
N LYS A 149 -3.22 2.22 -55.39
CA LYS A 149 -4.48 1.82 -54.70
C LYS A 149 -4.47 0.64 -53.69
N ALA A 150 -4.87 0.97 -52.46
CA ALA A 150 -5.18 0.09 -51.33
C ALA A 150 -6.07 -1.13 -51.64
N PRO A 151 -6.02 -2.17 -50.79
CA PRO A 151 -7.13 -2.32 -49.85
C PRO A 151 -6.74 -2.75 -48.41
N ALA A 152 -7.50 -2.19 -47.47
CA ALA A 152 -7.90 -2.74 -46.17
C ALA A 152 -6.87 -3.51 -45.31
N LYS A 153 -6.36 -2.84 -44.27
CA LYS A 153 -5.80 -3.46 -43.05
C LYS A 153 -6.82 -4.44 -42.45
N LYS A 154 -6.59 -5.73 -42.64
CA LYS A 154 -7.17 -6.80 -41.82
C LYS A 154 -6.60 -6.63 -40.39
N PRO A 155 -7.42 -6.62 -39.32
CA PRO A 155 -6.90 -6.48 -37.97
C PRO A 155 -5.99 -7.66 -37.65
N ALA A 156 -4.80 -7.34 -37.14
CA ALA A 156 -3.78 -8.31 -36.75
C ALA A 156 -4.38 -9.37 -35.84
N ALA A 157 -4.13 -10.63 -36.20
CA ALA A 157 -4.44 -11.78 -35.37
C ALA A 157 -3.87 -11.55 -33.96
N LYS A 158 -4.72 -11.81 -32.97
CA LYS A 158 -4.39 -11.88 -31.54
C LYS A 158 -3.03 -12.58 -31.38
N LYS A 159 -1.99 -11.85 -30.93
CA LYS A 159 -0.75 -12.46 -30.46
C LYS A 159 -1.13 -13.56 -29.47
N ALA A 160 -0.65 -14.78 -29.71
CA ALA A 160 -0.77 -15.88 -28.76
C ALA A 160 -0.33 -15.37 -27.38
N ALA A 161 -1.17 -15.61 -26.38
CA ALA A 161 -0.93 -15.14 -25.02
C ALA A 161 0.44 -15.63 -24.57
N ALA A 162 1.39 -14.73 -24.37
CA ALA A 162 2.64 -15.06 -23.69
C ALA A 162 2.25 -15.69 -22.34
N VAL A 163 2.64 -16.95 -22.15
CA VAL A 163 2.29 -17.71 -20.94
C VAL A 163 2.95 -16.98 -19.78
N LYS A 164 2.14 -16.35 -18.94
CA LYS A 164 2.67 -15.63 -17.77
C LYS A 164 3.41 -16.63 -16.89
N PRO A 165 4.64 -16.34 -16.45
CA PRO A 165 5.36 -17.22 -15.56
C PRO A 165 4.53 -17.52 -14.31
N ARG A 166 4.54 -18.77 -13.87
CA ARG A 166 3.87 -19.18 -12.62
C ARG A 166 4.66 -18.61 -11.46
N THR A 167 3.94 -18.09 -10.47
CA THR A 167 4.50 -17.38 -9.31
C THR A 167 3.81 -17.85 -8.05
N ALA A 168 4.55 -18.05 -6.96
CA ALA A 168 3.99 -18.38 -5.65
C ALA A 168 4.72 -17.63 -4.53
N SER A 169 3.96 -17.11 -3.57
CA SER A 169 4.53 -16.49 -2.37
C SER A 169 5.14 -17.54 -1.45
N ILE A 170 6.35 -17.27 -0.98
CA ILE A 170 6.99 -18.07 0.07
C ILE A 170 6.23 -17.82 1.39
N PHE A 171 6.19 -18.85 2.23
CA PHE A 171 5.52 -18.78 3.52
C PHE A 171 6.25 -17.86 4.51
N LYS A 172 5.55 -17.42 5.55
CA LYS A 172 6.13 -16.48 6.51
C LYS A 172 7.18 -17.14 7.40
N SER A 173 7.05 -18.44 7.65
CA SER A 173 8.02 -19.22 8.42
C SER A 173 9.30 -19.56 7.63
N MET A 174 9.25 -19.47 6.30
CA MET A 174 10.34 -19.89 5.41
C MET A 174 11.25 -18.71 5.06
N ASP A 175 12.54 -19.01 4.88
CA ASP A 175 13.55 -18.04 4.50
C ASP A 175 14.02 -18.24 3.05
N LEU A 176 14.18 -17.13 2.32
CA LEU A 176 14.56 -17.14 0.90
C LEU A 176 15.88 -17.86 0.64
N ALA A 177 16.82 -17.83 1.59
CA ALA A 177 18.12 -18.49 1.46
C ALA A 177 18.06 -20.00 1.70
N THR A 178 17.05 -20.50 2.41
CA THR A 178 16.96 -21.92 2.79
C THR A 178 15.92 -22.71 2.02
N VAL A 179 15.00 -22.07 1.29
CA VAL A 179 14.00 -22.77 0.46
C VAL A 179 14.67 -23.75 -0.51
N ASP A 180 14.16 -24.97 -0.56
CA ASP A 180 14.56 -26.08 -1.41
C ASP A 180 13.67 -26.20 -2.66
N LEU A 181 14.14 -26.97 -3.65
CA LEU A 181 13.43 -27.15 -4.92
C LEU A 181 12.08 -27.85 -4.72
N GLU A 182 12.01 -28.86 -3.86
CA GLU A 182 10.78 -29.62 -3.66
C GLU A 182 9.67 -28.75 -3.05
N THR A 183 9.99 -27.99 -1.99
CA THR A 183 9.04 -27.04 -1.41
C THR A 183 8.65 -25.94 -2.39
N ALA A 184 9.58 -25.42 -3.18
CA ALA A 184 9.30 -24.42 -4.21
C ALA A 184 8.29 -24.93 -5.25
N LEU A 185 8.41 -26.19 -5.67
CA LEU A 185 7.46 -26.83 -6.58
C LEU A 185 6.08 -26.99 -5.94
N ARG A 186 6.01 -27.39 -4.67
CA ARG A 186 4.73 -27.47 -3.94
C ARG A 186 4.03 -26.11 -3.85
N LEU A 187 4.79 -25.03 -3.64
CA LEU A 187 4.24 -23.67 -3.60
C LEU A 187 3.72 -23.22 -4.96
N LEU A 188 4.43 -23.55 -6.06
CA LEU A 188 4.04 -23.19 -7.43
C LEU A 188 2.76 -23.87 -7.91
N ASP A 189 2.39 -25.01 -7.30
CA ASP A 189 1.15 -25.73 -7.58
C ASP A 189 -0.07 -25.19 -6.79
N LEU A 190 0.12 -24.24 -5.88
CA LEU A 190 -0.99 -23.50 -5.29
C LEU A 190 -1.63 -22.61 -6.37
N PRO A 191 -2.98 -22.57 -6.54
CA PRO A 191 -4.03 -23.02 -5.64
C PRO A 191 -4.36 -24.53 -5.75
N ARG A 192 -4.21 -25.26 -4.64
CA ARG A 192 -4.54 -26.69 -4.56
C ARG A 192 -6.06 -26.86 -4.42
N VAL A 193 -6.67 -27.66 -5.29
CA VAL A 193 -8.09 -28.05 -5.15
C VAL A 193 -8.16 -29.20 -4.14
N VAL A 194 -8.83 -28.98 -3.01
CA VAL A 194 -9.01 -30.00 -1.95
C VAL A 194 -10.16 -30.95 -2.29
N GLY A 195 -11.20 -30.42 -2.95
CA GLY A 195 -12.37 -31.17 -3.40
C GLY A 195 -13.53 -30.25 -3.71
N GLU A 196 -14.70 -30.83 -4.00
CA GLU A 196 -15.95 -30.10 -4.18
C GLU A 196 -16.84 -30.29 -2.94
N ASP A 197 -17.50 -29.22 -2.52
CA ASP A 197 -18.45 -29.29 -1.42
C ASP A 197 -19.73 -30.05 -1.85
N PRO A 198 -20.16 -31.11 -1.14
CA PRO A 198 -21.35 -31.88 -1.52
C PRO A 198 -22.65 -31.07 -1.52
N GLU A 199 -22.75 -30.01 -0.71
CA GLU A 199 -23.98 -29.21 -0.63
C GLU A 199 -24.09 -28.17 -1.75
N THR A 200 -22.97 -27.60 -2.17
CA THR A 200 -22.93 -26.45 -3.09
C THR A 200 -22.26 -26.74 -4.42
N ALA A 201 -21.71 -27.94 -4.62
CA ALA A 201 -20.91 -28.35 -5.78
C ALA A 201 -19.81 -27.34 -6.16
N THR A 202 -19.36 -26.54 -5.19
CA THR A 202 -18.40 -25.46 -5.41
C THR A 202 -17.00 -25.97 -5.07
N PRO A 203 -15.98 -25.76 -5.93
CA PRO A 203 -14.62 -26.22 -5.65
C PRO A 203 -14.03 -25.46 -4.46
N ILE A 204 -13.51 -26.23 -3.51
CA ILE A 204 -12.75 -25.73 -2.36
C ILE A 204 -11.27 -25.70 -2.74
N THR A 205 -10.69 -24.51 -2.73
CA THR A 205 -9.26 -24.32 -3.01
C THR A 205 -8.52 -23.86 -1.77
N ALA A 206 -7.35 -24.45 -1.50
CA ALA A 206 -6.40 -24.03 -0.50
C ALA A 206 -5.35 -23.10 -1.13
N GLN A 207 -5.16 -21.92 -0.54
CA GLN A 207 -4.31 -20.86 -1.07
C GLN A 207 -3.52 -20.19 0.06
N ASN A 208 -2.38 -19.61 -0.30
CA ASN A 208 -1.63 -18.74 0.61
C ASN A 208 -1.83 -17.27 0.21
N GLY A 209 -2.08 -16.40 1.20
CA GLY A 209 -2.32 -14.98 0.98
C GLY A 209 -1.54 -14.10 1.96
N LYS A 210 -1.82 -12.80 1.91
CA LYS A 210 -1.15 -11.80 2.78
C LYS A 210 -1.25 -12.12 4.28
N TYR A 211 -2.36 -12.73 4.69
CA TYR A 211 -2.65 -13.03 6.09
C TYR A 211 -2.35 -14.49 6.46
N GLY A 212 -1.65 -15.22 5.59
CA GLY A 212 -1.34 -16.63 5.76
C GLY A 212 -2.27 -17.57 4.97
N PRO A 213 -2.26 -18.87 5.29
CA PRO A 213 -2.97 -19.91 4.57
C PRO A 213 -4.48 -19.84 4.82
N TYR A 214 -5.27 -20.05 3.76
CA TYR A 214 -6.72 -20.03 3.84
C TYR A 214 -7.38 -20.96 2.82
N LEU A 215 -8.58 -21.41 3.17
CA LEU A 215 -9.51 -22.09 2.26
C LEU A 215 -10.45 -21.08 1.65
N LYS A 216 -10.80 -21.30 0.38
CA LYS A 216 -11.79 -20.54 -0.35
C LYS A 216 -12.80 -21.47 -0.99
N LYS A 217 -14.08 -21.24 -0.70
CA LYS A 217 -15.25 -21.88 -1.31
C LYS A 217 -16.11 -20.80 -1.96
N GLY A 218 -15.96 -20.59 -3.26
CA GLY A 218 -16.66 -19.53 -4.00
C GLY A 218 -16.36 -18.13 -3.42
N THR A 219 -17.33 -17.56 -2.68
CA THR A 219 -17.20 -16.27 -1.98
C THR A 219 -16.88 -16.38 -0.50
N ASP A 220 -17.04 -17.56 0.13
CA ASP A 220 -16.63 -17.75 1.52
C ASP A 220 -15.15 -18.12 1.60
N SER A 221 -14.50 -17.67 2.66
CA SER A 221 -13.08 -17.91 2.90
C SER A 221 -12.83 -18.04 4.39
N ARG A 222 -12.01 -19.03 4.76
CA ARG A 222 -11.68 -19.39 6.15
C ARG A 222 -10.17 -19.54 6.28
N SER A 223 -9.60 -18.94 7.32
CA SER A 223 -8.18 -19.07 7.64
C SER A 223 -7.89 -20.48 8.15
N LEU A 224 -6.73 -21.02 7.78
CA LEU A 224 -6.15 -22.22 8.39
C LEU A 224 -5.27 -21.82 9.58
N THR A 225 -4.97 -22.77 10.47
CA THR A 225 -4.18 -22.47 11.68
C THR A 225 -2.68 -22.60 11.44
N SER A 226 -2.26 -23.50 10.55
CA SER A 226 -0.85 -23.68 10.19
C SER A 226 -0.62 -23.66 8.67
N GLU A 227 0.63 -23.45 8.29
CA GLU A 227 1.07 -23.43 6.90
C GLU A 227 1.11 -24.84 6.30
N GLU A 228 1.45 -25.90 7.06
CA GLU A 228 1.42 -27.27 6.52
C GLU A 228 0.01 -27.75 6.20
N GLN A 229 -1.01 -27.28 6.94
CA GLN A 229 -2.41 -27.64 6.71
C GLN A 229 -2.87 -27.33 5.28
N ILE A 230 -2.26 -26.38 4.58
CA ILE A 230 -2.61 -26.09 3.18
C ILE A 230 -2.42 -27.31 2.26
N PHE A 231 -1.44 -28.16 2.57
CA PHE A 231 -1.08 -29.35 1.79
C PHE A 231 -1.70 -30.63 2.35
N GLU A 232 -1.95 -30.69 3.66
CA GLU A 232 -2.45 -31.90 4.31
C GLU A 232 -3.98 -31.94 4.41
N ILE A 233 -4.64 -30.78 4.46
CA ILE A 233 -6.09 -30.73 4.66
C ILE A 233 -6.83 -31.49 3.55
N ASP A 234 -7.80 -32.27 3.98
CA ASP A 234 -8.68 -33.08 3.17
C ASP A 234 -10.08 -32.45 3.07
N LEU A 235 -10.96 -33.06 2.27
CA LEU A 235 -12.33 -32.59 2.10
C LEU A 235 -13.11 -32.52 3.43
N PRO A 236 -13.15 -33.58 4.29
CA PRO A 236 -13.88 -33.51 5.54
C PRO A 236 -13.33 -32.45 6.50
N GLY A 237 -12.00 -32.34 6.65
CA GLY A 237 -11.39 -31.28 7.47
C GLY A 237 -11.70 -29.87 6.95
N ALA A 238 -11.74 -29.68 5.63
CA ALA A 238 -12.17 -28.41 5.04
C ALA A 238 -13.63 -28.10 5.39
N LEU A 239 -14.53 -29.08 5.34
CA LEU A 239 -15.95 -28.91 5.71
C LEU A 239 -16.12 -28.55 7.18
N GLU A 240 -15.33 -29.13 8.09
CA GLU A 240 -15.33 -28.76 9.50
C GLU A 240 -14.93 -27.29 9.71
N VAL A 241 -13.90 -26.82 9.01
CA VAL A 241 -13.47 -25.42 9.06
C VAL A 241 -14.55 -24.47 8.51
N PHE A 242 -15.33 -24.89 7.51
CA PHE A 242 -16.47 -24.12 7.02
C PHE A 242 -17.68 -24.17 7.95
N ALA A 243 -17.90 -25.27 8.67
CA ALA A 243 -18.95 -25.41 9.68
C ALA A 243 -18.71 -24.52 10.90
N GLN A 244 -17.44 -24.21 11.21
CA GLN A 244 -17.12 -23.26 12.26
C GLN A 244 -17.71 -21.87 11.97
N PRO A 245 -18.21 -21.15 13.00
CA PRO A 245 -18.75 -19.82 12.81
C PRO A 245 -17.68 -18.85 12.31
N LYS A 246 -18.07 -17.90 11.46
CA LYS A 246 -17.13 -16.91 10.92
C LYS A 246 -16.75 -15.90 11.99
N TYR A 247 -15.62 -16.13 12.64
CA TYR A 247 -14.99 -15.16 13.52
C TYR A 247 -14.68 -13.90 12.71
N GLY A 248 -15.34 -12.78 13.03
CA GLY A 248 -15.12 -11.50 12.38
C GLY A 248 -16.16 -11.08 11.33
N ALA A 249 -17.19 -11.90 11.05
CA ALA A 249 -18.43 -11.29 10.59
C ALA A 249 -18.85 -10.32 11.69
N ARG A 250 -18.88 -9.01 11.38
CA ARG A 250 -19.31 -7.96 12.31
C ARG A 250 -20.60 -8.46 12.95
N ARG A 251 -20.52 -8.97 14.19
CA ARG A 251 -21.71 -9.42 14.89
C ARG A 251 -22.64 -8.21 14.84
N PRO A 252 -23.84 -8.32 14.26
CA PRO A 252 -24.82 -7.26 14.44
C PRO A 252 -24.88 -7.07 15.95
N SER A 253 -24.64 -5.85 16.41
CA SER A 253 -24.67 -5.55 17.83
C SER A 253 -25.97 -6.14 18.39
N SER A 254 -25.82 -7.08 19.32
CA SER A 254 -26.94 -7.78 19.93
C SER A 254 -27.88 -6.71 20.46
N ALA A 255 -29.14 -6.76 20.05
CA ALA A 255 -30.14 -5.87 20.61
C ALA A 255 -30.22 -6.18 22.11
N LEU A 256 -29.83 -5.22 22.94
CA LEU A 256 -29.87 -5.31 24.39
C LEU A 256 -31.31 -5.25 24.89
N LYS A 257 -32.16 -4.48 24.19
CA LYS A 257 -33.59 -4.32 24.48
C LYS A 257 -34.34 -4.05 23.17
N GLU A 258 -35.47 -4.71 22.95
CA GLU A 258 -36.37 -4.45 21.81
C GLU A 258 -37.69 -3.92 22.38
N PHE A 259 -38.20 -2.84 21.78
CA PHE A 259 -39.50 -2.26 22.10
C PHE A 259 -40.43 -2.32 20.90
N ASP A 260 -41.69 -1.94 21.13
CA ASP A 260 -42.72 -1.84 20.09
C ASP A 260 -42.35 -0.84 18.98
N ALA A 261 -43.17 -0.83 17.92
CA ALA A 261 -42.96 0.03 16.78
C ALA A 261 -43.06 1.51 17.16
N ASP A 262 -42.14 2.33 16.67
CA ASP A 262 -42.19 3.78 16.85
C ASP A 262 -43.48 4.34 16.21
N PRO A 263 -44.29 5.14 16.92
CA PRO A 263 -45.49 5.77 16.36
C PRO A 263 -45.22 6.63 15.11
N VAL A 264 -43.99 7.10 14.90
CA VAL A 264 -43.64 7.95 13.76
C VAL A 264 -43.03 7.18 12.58
N SER A 265 -42.15 6.20 12.84
CA SER A 265 -41.46 5.46 11.77
C SER A 265 -42.09 4.11 11.45
N GLY A 266 -42.98 3.60 12.31
CA GLY A 266 -43.63 2.29 12.16
C GLY A 266 -42.67 1.09 12.25
N LYS A 267 -41.40 1.32 12.62
CA LYS A 267 -40.36 0.30 12.71
C LYS A 267 -40.07 -0.02 14.18
N GLY A 268 -39.78 -1.29 14.47
CA GLY A 268 -39.45 -1.75 15.83
C GLY A 268 -38.18 -1.07 16.37
N ILE A 269 -38.29 -0.49 17.57
CA ILE A 269 -37.17 0.21 18.22
C ILE A 269 -36.25 -0.82 18.90
N LYS A 270 -34.95 -0.79 18.58
CA LYS A 270 -33.95 -1.68 19.18
C LYS A 270 -32.84 -0.88 19.84
N VAL A 271 -32.47 -1.24 21.06
CA VAL A 271 -31.29 -0.71 21.74
C VAL A 271 -30.11 -1.63 21.46
N LYS A 272 -29.01 -1.09 20.94
CA LYS A 272 -27.82 -1.84 20.55
C LYS A 272 -26.57 -1.21 21.15
N ASP A 273 -25.56 -2.03 21.42
CA ASP A 273 -24.24 -1.51 21.80
C ASP A 273 -23.39 -1.22 20.56
N GLY A 274 -22.83 -0.02 20.46
CA GLY A 274 -22.07 0.42 19.29
C GLY A 274 -20.64 0.82 19.63
N ARG A 275 -19.82 1.07 18.60
CA ARG A 275 -18.43 1.59 18.78
C ARG A 275 -18.36 2.87 19.62
N PHE A 276 -19.44 3.66 19.63
CA PHE A 276 -19.53 4.94 20.33
C PHE A 276 -20.35 4.86 21.64
N GLY A 277 -20.70 3.66 22.08
CA GLY A 277 -21.57 3.39 23.22
C GLY A 277 -22.99 2.95 22.81
N PRO A 278 -23.87 2.72 23.80
CA PRO A 278 -25.24 2.28 23.57
C PRO A 278 -26.06 3.27 22.76
N TYR A 279 -26.91 2.76 21.86
CA TYR A 279 -27.77 3.59 21.02
C TYR A 279 -29.10 2.90 20.73
N VAL A 280 -30.14 3.71 20.59
CA VAL A 280 -31.47 3.32 20.12
C VAL A 280 -31.51 3.42 18.60
N THR A 281 -32.10 2.45 17.92
CA THR A 281 -32.26 2.45 16.46
C THR A 281 -33.65 1.95 16.07
N ASP A 282 -34.31 2.67 15.16
CA ASP A 282 -35.50 2.20 14.44
C ASP A 282 -35.13 1.53 13.10
N GLY A 283 -33.84 1.27 12.87
CA GLY A 283 -33.28 0.77 11.62
C GLY A 283 -32.86 1.86 10.62
N GLU A 284 -33.31 3.11 10.77
CA GLU A 284 -33.01 4.23 9.86
C GLU A 284 -32.30 5.39 10.57
N THR A 285 -32.82 5.78 11.73
CA THR A 285 -32.27 6.77 12.65
C THR A 285 -31.67 6.08 13.87
N ASN A 286 -30.41 6.39 14.19
CA ASN A 286 -29.68 5.79 15.31
C ASN A 286 -29.40 6.84 16.39
N ALA A 287 -30.14 6.92 17.50
CA ALA A 287 -29.91 7.88 18.58
C ALA A 287 -28.99 7.32 19.68
N THR A 288 -27.89 8.02 19.99
CA THR A 288 -26.95 7.60 21.05
C THR A 288 -27.56 7.88 22.41
N ILE A 289 -27.55 6.90 23.32
CA ILE A 289 -28.03 7.07 24.69
C ILE A 289 -26.99 7.89 25.47
N PRO A 290 -27.40 8.98 26.16
CA PRO A 290 -26.50 9.73 27.04
C PRO A 290 -25.89 8.84 28.12
N LYS A 291 -24.60 9.05 28.45
CA LYS A 291 -23.88 8.23 29.46
C LYS A 291 -24.46 8.33 30.88
N SER A 292 -25.35 9.29 31.13
CA SER A 292 -26.06 9.46 32.39
C SER A 292 -27.27 8.54 32.54
N GLU A 293 -27.77 7.99 31.43
CA GLU A 293 -28.90 7.07 31.41
C GLU A 293 -28.37 5.65 31.15
N SER A 294 -28.83 4.68 31.93
CA SER A 294 -28.45 3.28 31.74
C SER A 294 -29.31 2.64 30.64
N VAL A 295 -28.80 1.60 29.98
CA VAL A 295 -29.52 0.89 28.92
C VAL A 295 -30.79 0.20 29.46
N GLU A 296 -30.77 -0.19 30.73
CA GLU A 296 -31.83 -0.94 31.39
C GLU A 296 -33.02 -0.04 31.75
N ASP A 297 -32.73 1.21 32.14
CA ASP A 297 -33.71 2.22 32.56
C ASP A 297 -34.37 2.97 31.39
N ILE A 298 -33.97 2.70 30.14
CA ILE A 298 -34.64 3.29 28.97
C ILE A 298 -36.02 2.64 28.83
N ASP A 299 -37.06 3.46 28.87
CA ASP A 299 -38.43 3.09 28.55
C ASP A 299 -38.78 3.38 27.07
N PHE A 300 -39.91 2.85 26.61
CA PHE A 300 -40.39 3.05 25.23
C PHE A 300 -40.54 4.53 24.88
N ASP A 301 -41.16 5.32 25.76
CA ASP A 301 -41.40 6.75 25.54
C ASP A 301 -40.08 7.53 25.41
N ARG A 302 -39.09 7.18 26.25
CA ARG A 302 -37.76 7.80 26.19
C ARG A 302 -37.01 7.42 24.92
N ALA A 303 -37.15 6.18 24.47
CA ALA A 303 -36.55 5.71 23.23
C ALA A 303 -37.14 6.44 22.00
N VAL A 304 -38.45 6.67 21.98
CA VAL A 304 -39.15 7.48 20.96
C VAL A 304 -38.68 8.93 21.00
N GLU A 305 -38.55 9.52 22.19
CA GLU A 305 -38.08 10.90 22.37
C GLU A 305 -36.65 11.08 21.82
N LEU A 306 -35.72 10.18 22.17
CA LEU A 306 -34.34 10.22 21.67
C LEU A 306 -34.25 10.09 20.14
N LEU A 307 -35.12 9.28 19.54
CA LEU A 307 -35.22 9.15 18.09
C LEU A 307 -35.83 10.41 17.45
N ALA A 308 -36.89 10.97 18.04
CA ALA A 308 -37.53 12.21 17.59
C ALA A 308 -36.56 13.40 17.66
N ASP A 309 -35.84 13.55 18.77
CA ASP A 309 -34.79 14.56 18.95
C ASP A 309 -33.72 14.45 17.87
N LYS A 310 -33.30 13.22 17.55
CA LYS A 310 -32.30 13.01 16.50
C LYS A 310 -32.84 13.28 15.11
N ARG A 311 -34.09 12.92 14.81
CA ARG A 311 -34.76 13.27 13.54
C ARG A 311 -34.89 14.78 13.39
N ALA A 312 -35.29 15.48 14.45
CA ALA A 312 -35.40 16.94 14.48
C ALA A 312 -34.04 17.63 14.30
N LYS A 313 -32.98 17.06 14.90
CA LYS A 313 -31.60 17.59 14.78
C LYS A 313 -30.99 17.39 13.38
N GLY A 314 -31.55 16.47 12.58
CA GLY A 314 -31.13 16.16 11.22
C GLY A 314 -29.71 15.57 11.12
N PRO A 315 -29.27 15.18 9.91
CA PRO A 315 -27.90 14.74 9.68
C PRO A 315 -26.94 15.89 10.00
N ALA A 316 -26.06 15.68 10.98
CA ALA A 316 -25.09 16.69 11.38
C ALA A 316 -24.28 17.13 10.15
N LYS A 317 -24.40 18.41 9.76
CA LYS A 317 -23.58 18.98 8.69
C LYS A 317 -22.11 18.68 9.04
N PRO A 318 -21.34 18.03 8.15
CA PRO A 318 -19.94 17.77 8.42
C PRO A 318 -19.31 19.11 8.79
N LYS A 319 -18.69 19.18 9.96
CA LYS A 319 -17.83 20.32 10.28
C LYS A 319 -16.79 20.34 9.18
N ALA A 320 -16.93 21.29 8.25
CA ALA A 320 -15.93 21.51 7.24
C ALA A 320 -14.62 21.69 8.01
N LYS A 321 -13.68 20.77 7.82
CA LYS A 321 -12.29 21.03 8.22
C LYS A 321 -12.00 22.39 7.63
N ALA A 322 -11.65 23.36 8.46
CA ALA A 322 -11.28 24.69 8.01
C ALA A 322 -10.23 24.49 6.91
N LYS A 323 -10.64 24.69 5.65
CA LYS A 323 -9.70 24.73 4.54
C LYS A 323 -8.84 25.96 4.84
N ALA A 324 -7.54 25.74 5.04
CA ALA A 324 -6.57 26.80 4.91
C ALA A 324 -6.88 27.58 3.62
N PRO A 325 -6.85 28.93 3.63
CA PRO A 325 -7.39 29.72 2.55
C PRO A 325 -6.66 29.43 1.23
N ALA A 326 -7.39 28.80 0.31
CA ALA A 326 -6.98 28.67 -1.07
C ALA A 326 -7.10 30.04 -1.74
N LYS A 327 -5.96 30.65 -2.08
CA LYS A 327 -5.89 31.89 -2.86
C LYS A 327 -6.46 31.62 -4.26
N ALA A 328 -7.57 32.26 -4.60
CA ALA A 328 -8.03 32.36 -5.98
C ALA A 328 -8.36 33.82 -6.35
N LYS A 329 -7.47 34.36 -7.18
CA LYS A 329 -7.69 35.22 -8.37
C LYS A 329 -8.90 36.16 -8.34
N THR A 330 -8.65 37.42 -7.98
CA THR A 330 -9.53 38.55 -8.29
C THR A 330 -9.19 39.12 -9.67
N THR A 331 -10.20 39.12 -10.54
CA THR A 331 -10.32 39.99 -11.71
C THR A 331 -10.59 41.42 -11.25
N THR A 332 -9.83 42.36 -11.79
CA THR A 332 -9.81 43.77 -11.45
C THR A 332 -10.89 44.56 -12.19
N ALA A 333 -11.71 45.31 -11.43
CA ALA A 333 -12.32 46.59 -11.79
C ALA A 333 -12.85 47.21 -10.48
N LYS A 334 -12.81 48.50 -10.16
CA LYS A 334 -12.12 49.70 -10.65
C LYS A 334 -12.41 50.76 -9.56
N THR A 335 -11.37 51.38 -8.97
CA THR A 335 -11.35 52.70 -8.26
C THR A 335 -12.33 52.91 -7.06
N THR A 336 -12.17 53.81 -6.08
CA THR A 336 -11.58 55.15 -5.97
C THR A 336 -11.31 55.44 -4.47
N ALA A 337 -10.43 56.41 -4.20
CA ALA A 337 -9.88 56.80 -2.89
C ALA A 337 -10.73 57.82 -2.08
N ALA A 338 -10.47 57.91 -0.76
CA ALA A 338 -10.39 59.13 0.10
C ALA A 338 -10.21 58.69 1.58
N LYS A 339 -9.18 59.05 2.37
CA LYS A 339 -8.62 60.31 2.95
C LYS A 339 -9.16 60.64 4.36
N THR A 340 -8.24 61.08 5.25
CA THR A 340 -8.39 61.84 6.53
C THR A 340 -8.99 61.12 7.76
N THR A 341 -8.66 61.36 9.05
CA THR A 341 -7.65 62.08 9.87
C THR A 341 -7.90 61.70 11.36
N THR A 342 -6.96 62.03 12.26
CA THR A 342 -7.13 62.43 13.70
C THR A 342 -7.25 61.42 14.86
N ALA A 343 -6.15 61.34 15.64
CA ALA A 343 -5.93 61.63 17.08
C ALA A 343 -6.69 60.98 18.27
N ARG A 344 -5.87 60.62 19.29
CA ARG A 344 -6.10 60.56 20.78
C ARG A 344 -7.10 59.48 21.27
N THR A 345 -6.98 58.80 22.42
CA THR A 345 -6.37 59.08 23.75
C THR A 345 -6.28 57.78 24.58
N THR A 346 -5.18 57.62 25.34
CA THR A 346 -5.01 57.11 26.73
C THR A 346 -5.83 55.94 27.31
N ALA A 347 -5.14 54.90 27.81
CA ALA A 347 -5.07 54.48 29.24
C ALA A 347 -4.40 53.09 29.37
N THR A 348 -3.13 52.99 29.78
CA THR A 348 -2.63 52.59 31.12
C THR A 348 -2.98 51.15 31.57
N LYS A 349 -1.98 50.24 31.65
CA LYS A 349 -1.34 49.80 32.92
C LYS A 349 -0.59 48.44 32.82
N ALA A 350 0.64 48.48 33.35
CA ALA A 350 1.45 47.46 34.03
C ALA A 350 2.04 46.26 33.28
N THR A 351 3.34 46.39 33.10
CA THR A 351 4.41 45.37 33.13
C THR A 351 4.45 44.56 34.44
N THR A 352 4.69 43.25 34.34
CA THR A 352 5.67 42.51 35.17
C THR A 352 6.07 41.19 34.47
N ALA A 353 7.33 40.83 34.64
CA ALA A 353 8.00 39.70 34.02
C ALA A 353 8.03 38.44 34.92
N LYS A 354 8.26 37.30 34.27
CA LYS A 354 9.00 36.09 34.73
C LYS A 354 8.27 35.08 35.63
N ALA A 355 8.12 33.84 35.14
CA ALA A 355 8.84 32.65 35.65
C ALA A 355 8.20 31.32 35.20
N THR A 356 9.02 30.52 34.52
CA THR A 356 9.12 29.05 34.52
C THR A 356 7.95 28.21 35.08
N THR A 357 7.31 27.46 34.19
CA THR A 357 6.29 26.46 34.45
C THR A 357 6.82 25.28 35.28
N ALA A 358 6.26 25.10 36.47
CA ALA A 358 6.39 23.91 37.29
C ALA A 358 5.65 22.72 36.65
N ARG A 359 6.28 21.55 36.67
CA ARG A 359 5.71 20.26 36.25
C ARG A 359 4.67 19.83 37.30
N SER A 360 3.49 19.40 36.85
CA SER A 360 2.37 19.06 37.73
C SER A 360 2.67 17.89 38.68
N ALA A 361 2.13 17.94 39.89
CA ALA A 361 2.29 16.94 40.96
C ALA A 361 1.83 15.51 40.59
N ALA A 362 1.07 15.36 39.50
CA ALA A 362 0.69 14.07 38.96
C ALA A 362 1.87 13.35 38.26
N ALA A 363 2.79 14.11 37.65
CA ALA A 363 3.94 13.55 36.94
C ALA A 363 5.03 13.06 37.92
N THR A 364 5.20 13.71 39.07
CA THR A 364 6.12 13.26 40.12
C THR A 364 5.61 12.00 40.82
N LYS A 365 4.30 11.87 41.03
CA LYS A 365 3.71 10.66 41.62
C LYS A 365 3.84 9.45 40.69
N ALA A 366 3.63 9.62 39.39
CA ALA A 366 3.80 8.54 38.40
C ALA A 366 5.27 8.09 38.23
N ALA A 367 6.23 8.99 38.38
CA ALA A 367 7.66 8.66 38.33
C ALA A 367 8.10 7.86 39.56
N ALA A 368 7.59 8.19 40.75
CA ALA A 368 7.89 7.47 41.99
C ALA A 368 7.33 6.03 41.96
N THR A 369 6.12 5.82 41.43
CA THR A 369 5.53 4.46 41.34
C THR A 369 6.28 3.58 40.34
N ARG A 370 6.77 4.15 39.23
CA ARG A 370 7.60 3.41 38.26
C ARG A 370 8.97 3.02 38.83
N ALA A 371 9.58 3.88 39.64
CA ALA A 371 10.85 3.58 40.30
C ALA A 371 10.69 2.46 41.35
N ALA A 372 9.61 2.50 42.14
CA ALA A 372 9.31 1.46 43.14
C ALA A 372 9.04 0.08 42.49
N ASN A 373 8.27 0.04 41.39
CA ASN A 373 7.99 -1.21 40.70
C ASN A 373 9.24 -1.80 40.02
N LYS A 374 10.15 -0.93 39.52
CA LYS A 374 11.43 -1.38 38.94
C LYS A 374 12.37 -1.97 40.00
N ALA A 375 12.39 -1.39 41.20
CA ALA A 375 13.17 -1.92 42.32
C ALA A 375 12.62 -3.26 42.83
N ALA A 376 11.28 -3.41 42.91
CA ALA A 376 10.64 -4.66 43.30
C ALA A 376 10.89 -5.79 42.27
N ALA A 377 10.85 -5.47 40.97
CA ALA A 377 11.17 -6.44 39.92
C ALA A 377 12.64 -6.88 39.97
N ALA A 378 13.57 -5.96 40.22
CA ALA A 378 14.99 -6.27 40.36
C ALA A 378 15.30 -7.15 41.59
N ALA A 379 14.60 -6.92 42.71
CA ALA A 379 14.72 -7.74 43.91
C ALA A 379 14.14 -9.15 43.70
N ALA A 380 13.05 -9.29 42.95
CA ALA A 380 12.47 -10.60 42.62
C ALA A 380 13.39 -11.43 41.71
N THR A 381 14.07 -10.80 40.74
CA THR A 381 15.05 -11.49 39.88
C THR A 381 16.36 -11.85 40.61
N ALA A 382 16.67 -11.18 41.72
CA ALA A 382 17.85 -11.52 42.52
C ALA A 382 17.61 -12.67 43.51
N ALA A 383 16.35 -12.88 43.92
CA ALA A 383 15.97 -13.98 44.83
C ALA A 383 15.80 -15.34 44.12
N ASP A 384 15.67 -15.35 42.79
CA ASP A 384 15.55 -16.56 41.97
C ASP A 384 16.93 -17.08 41.46
N ALA A 385 18.01 -16.40 41.82
CA ALA A 385 19.39 -16.69 41.38
C ALA A 385 20.32 -17.13 42.54
N THR A 386 19.75 -17.50 43.69
CA THR A 386 20.42 -18.13 44.85
C THR A 386 19.63 -19.32 45.30
#